data_AF-A0AAD1M6S5-F1
#
_entry.id   AF-A0AAD1M6S5-F1
#
_cell.length_a   1.000
_cell.length_b   1.000
_cell.length_c   1.000
_cell.angle_alpha   90.00
_cell.angle_beta   90.00
_cell.angle_gamma   90.00
#
_symmetry.space_group_name_H-M   'P 1'
#
loop_
_entity.id
_entity.type
_entity.pdbx_description
1 polymer ?
#
loop_
_entity_poly.entity_id
_entity_poly.type
_entity_poly.pdbx_seq_one_letter_code
_entity_poly.pdbx_strand_id
1 'polypeptide(L)'
;MNTSKKRARLVSFVAAGTMATSAMLGVLASAVAHAKPLSETTIKNECNQAGGSYSTANLGGGMRWSGCTYKAADGNTYTDNYNNGTYTTTNQVGPRPQ
;
A
#
# COMPACT_ATOMS: atom_id res chain seq x y z
N MET A 1 46.67 3.65 47.13
CA MET A 1 45.19 3.56 47.23
C MET A 1 44.62 4.88 47.71
N ASN A 2 43.38 5.19 47.32
CA ASN A 2 42.61 6.46 47.41
C ASN A 2 42.85 7.49 46.30
N THR A 3 41.88 8.28 45.80
CA THR A 3 40.40 8.28 45.72
C THR A 3 40.03 9.46 44.80
N SER A 4 39.09 9.26 43.88
CA SER A 4 38.16 10.22 43.24
C SER A 4 38.62 11.58 42.70
N LYS A 5 38.26 11.85 41.42
CA LYS A 5 37.30 12.91 41.05
C LYS A 5 36.83 12.73 39.60
N LYS A 6 35.63 12.14 39.45
CA LYS A 6 34.83 12.16 38.21
C LYS A 6 34.30 13.57 37.98
N ARG A 7 34.60 14.22 36.85
CA ARG A 7 33.71 15.16 36.13
C ARG A 7 34.18 15.34 34.68
N ALA A 8 33.46 14.71 33.76
CA ALA A 8 33.26 15.28 32.43
C ALA A 8 31.85 14.86 31.99
N ARG A 9 30.92 15.81 32.07
CA ARG A 9 29.59 15.67 31.46
C ARG A 9 29.79 15.80 29.96
N LEU A 10 29.52 14.73 29.22
CA LEU A 10 29.25 14.79 27.80
C LEU A 10 27.85 14.23 27.59
N VAL A 11 26.91 15.17 27.51
CA VAL A 11 25.57 14.94 26.98
C VAL A 11 25.74 14.83 25.47
N SER A 12 25.34 13.72 24.89
CA SER A 12 25.16 13.58 23.44
C SER A 12 23.81 12.94 23.18
N PHE A 13 22.88 13.75 22.71
CA PHE A 13 21.64 13.32 22.07
C PHE A 13 21.97 12.94 20.62
N VAL A 14 21.78 11.68 20.26
CA VAL A 14 21.67 11.19 18.88
C VAL A 14 20.64 10.06 18.95
N ALA A 15 19.38 10.33 18.62
CA ALA A 15 18.76 10.42 17.29
C ALA A 15 18.06 9.09 16.93
N ALA A 16 16.88 9.25 16.34
CA ALA A 16 15.90 8.23 16.07
C ALA A 16 16.41 7.05 15.23
N GLY A 17 15.92 5.85 15.56
CA GLY A 17 15.89 4.70 14.68
C GLY A 17 14.56 3.99 14.89
N THR A 18 13.61 4.24 14.01
CA THR A 18 12.27 3.65 13.99
C THR A 18 12.34 2.13 14.00
N MET A 19 11.57 1.50 14.87
CA MET A 19 11.44 0.04 14.88
C MET A 19 10.84 -0.42 13.56
N ALA A 20 11.44 -1.48 13.04
CA ALA A 20 11.25 -2.10 11.75
C ALA A 20 9.78 -2.34 11.38
N THR A 21 9.48 -1.97 10.13
CA THR A 21 8.56 -2.64 9.18
C THR A 21 7.45 -3.49 9.80
N SER A 22 6.26 -2.90 9.81
CA SER A 22 4.96 -3.54 9.90
C SER A 22 4.90 -4.87 9.14
N ALA A 23 4.96 -5.96 9.90
CA ALA A 23 4.36 -7.23 9.51
C ALA A 23 2.84 -7.07 9.61
N MET A 24 2.20 -6.57 8.54
CA MET A 24 0.75 -6.75 8.40
C MET A 24 0.52 -8.17 7.90
N LEU A 25 -0.09 -8.95 8.78
CA LEU A 25 -0.42 -10.36 8.63
C LEU A 25 -1.17 -10.61 7.31
N GLY A 26 -0.73 -11.65 6.59
CA GLY A 26 -1.52 -12.26 5.53
C GLY A 26 -2.81 -12.86 6.10
N VAL A 27 -3.94 -12.38 5.59
CA VAL A 27 -5.20 -13.13 5.57
C VAL A 27 -5.74 -13.02 4.15
N LEU A 28 -5.37 -13.97 3.29
CA LEU A 28 -6.13 -14.27 2.08
C LEU A 28 -7.21 -15.28 2.45
N ALA A 29 -8.22 -14.83 3.19
CA ALA A 29 -9.46 -15.58 3.31
C ALA A 29 -10.23 -15.40 2.00
N SER A 30 -10.33 -16.46 1.21
CA SER A 30 -11.17 -16.54 0.00
C SER A 30 -12.65 -16.48 0.38
N ALA A 31 -13.12 -15.33 0.86
CA ALA A 31 -14.53 -15.08 1.03
C ALA A 31 -15.07 -14.54 -0.29
N VAL A 32 -15.59 -15.42 -1.15
CA VAL A 32 -16.62 -15.04 -2.12
C VAL A 32 -17.92 -14.76 -1.37
N ALA A 33 -17.87 -13.81 -0.44
CA ALA A 33 -19.04 -13.09 0.00
C ALA A 33 -19.26 -12.01 -1.06
N HIS A 34 -20.50 -11.72 -1.40
CA HIS A 34 -20.85 -10.55 -2.19
C HIS A 34 -20.36 -9.29 -1.47
N ALA A 35 -19.09 -8.94 -1.67
CA ALA A 35 -18.49 -7.75 -1.10
C ALA A 35 -19.28 -6.58 -1.67
N LYS A 36 -19.85 -5.77 -0.77
CA LYS A 36 -20.52 -4.53 -1.18
C LYS A 36 -19.53 -3.75 -2.05
N PRO A 37 -19.98 -3.18 -3.18
CA PRO A 37 -19.10 -2.38 -4.02
C PRO A 37 -18.41 -1.31 -3.17
N LEU A 38 -17.10 -1.21 -3.31
CA LEU A 38 -16.32 -0.21 -2.61
C LEU A 38 -16.64 1.16 -3.20
N SER A 39 -16.73 2.17 -2.33
CA SER A 39 -16.87 3.54 -2.81
C SER A 39 -15.62 3.95 -3.59
N GLU A 40 -15.79 4.84 -4.57
CA GLU A 40 -14.65 5.36 -5.34
C GLU A 40 -13.59 5.99 -4.42
N THR A 41 -14.05 6.68 -3.37
CA THR A 41 -13.20 7.27 -2.33
C THR A 41 -12.42 6.22 -1.55
N THR A 42 -13.04 5.08 -1.21
CA THR A 42 -12.37 3.97 -0.51
C THR A 42 -11.25 3.41 -1.38
N ILE A 43 -11.55 3.08 -2.64
CA ILE A 43 -10.55 2.54 -3.58
C ILE A 43 -9.39 3.53 -3.77
N LYS A 44 -9.69 4.82 -3.93
CA LYS A 44 -8.66 5.86 -4.06
C LYS A 44 -7.79 5.98 -2.80
N ASN A 45 -8.40 5.95 -1.62
CA ASN A 45 -7.68 6.09 -0.36
C ASN A 45 -6.80 4.87 -0.08
N GLU A 46 -7.29 3.67 -0.33
CA GLU A 46 -6.51 2.44 -0.19
C GLU A 46 -5.36 2.40 -1.20
N CYS A 47 -5.62 2.83 -2.45
CA CYS A 47 -4.58 2.94 -3.46
C CYS A 47 -3.46 3.89 -3.05
N ASN A 48 -3.81 5.07 -2.53
CA ASN A 48 -2.84 6.04 -2.04
C ASN A 48 -2.05 5.50 -0.83
N GLN A 49 -2.70 4.78 0.07
CA GLN A 49 -2.04 4.13 1.23
C GLN A 49 -1.04 3.05 0.79
N ALA A 50 -1.33 2.34 -0.30
CA ALA A 50 -0.40 1.40 -0.92
C ALA A 50 0.75 2.09 -1.70
N GLY A 51 0.80 3.42 -1.75
CA GLY A 51 1.75 4.17 -2.58
C GLY A 51 1.48 4.03 -4.08
N GLY A 52 0.27 3.62 -4.45
CA GLY A 52 -0.16 3.45 -5.83
C GLY A 52 -0.65 4.73 -6.49
N SER A 53 -0.87 4.65 -7.80
CA SER A 53 -1.49 5.68 -8.62
C SER A 53 -2.91 5.28 -8.97
N TYR A 54 -3.86 6.10 -8.52
CA TYR A 54 -5.29 5.91 -8.80
C TYR A 54 -5.66 6.47 -10.18
N SER A 55 -6.45 5.72 -10.94
CA SER A 55 -6.99 6.11 -12.25
C SER A 55 -8.44 5.70 -12.39
N THR A 56 -9.19 6.39 -13.23
CA THR A 56 -10.63 6.12 -13.35
C THR A 56 -11.20 6.65 -14.67
N ALA A 57 -12.19 5.94 -15.23
CA ALA A 57 -12.81 6.26 -16.51
C ALA A 57 -14.32 5.93 -16.49
N ASN A 58 -15.09 6.58 -17.36
CA ASN A 58 -16.47 6.20 -17.64
C ASN A 58 -16.47 5.35 -18.91
N LEU A 59 -16.94 4.11 -18.85
CA LEU A 59 -16.92 3.18 -19.97
C LEU A 59 -18.23 3.19 -20.80
N GLY A 60 -19.18 4.06 -20.44
CA GLY A 60 -20.51 4.10 -21.03
C GLY A 60 -21.49 3.13 -20.35
N GLY A 61 -22.78 3.24 -20.66
CA GLY A 61 -23.81 2.37 -20.08
C GLY A 61 -23.96 2.45 -18.55
N GLY A 62 -23.58 3.58 -17.94
CA GLY A 62 -23.57 3.73 -16.48
C GLY A 62 -22.43 2.98 -15.77
N MET A 63 -21.47 2.42 -16.52
CA MET A 63 -20.30 1.75 -15.95
C MET A 63 -19.15 2.74 -15.71
N ARG A 64 -18.67 2.75 -14.48
CA ARG A 64 -17.51 3.47 -13.98
C ARG A 64 -16.39 2.47 -13.74
N TRP A 65 -15.26 2.63 -14.42
CA TRP A 65 -14.05 1.87 -14.13
C TRP A 65 -13.15 2.67 -13.19
N SER A 66 -12.55 2.00 -12.22
CA SER A 66 -11.47 2.53 -11.39
C SER A 66 -10.32 1.53 -11.33
N GLY A 67 -9.11 2.05 -11.24
CA GLY A 67 -7.88 1.28 -11.24
C GLY A 67 -6.89 1.81 -10.21
N CYS A 68 -6.21 0.90 -9.51
CA CYS A 68 -5.08 1.24 -8.66
C CYS A 68 -3.82 0.56 -9.16
N THR A 69 -2.83 1.36 -9.58
CA THR A 69 -1.54 0.83 -10.04
C THR A 69 -0.48 0.99 -8.97
N TYR A 70 0.12 -0.10 -8.49
CA TYR A 70 1.10 -0.09 -7.40
C TYR A 70 2.29 -0.99 -7.68
N LYS A 71 3.41 -0.74 -6.99
CA LYS A 71 4.61 -1.57 -7.01
C LYS A 71 4.50 -2.60 -5.88
N ALA A 72 4.45 -3.89 -6.21
CA ALA A 72 4.39 -4.95 -5.20
C ALA A 72 5.79 -5.33 -4.69
N ALA A 73 5.83 -6.13 -3.62
CA ALA A 73 7.06 -6.55 -2.95
C ALA A 73 7.98 -7.44 -3.82
N ASP A 74 7.42 -8.09 -4.84
CA ASP A 74 8.17 -8.85 -5.84
C ASP A 74 8.92 -7.96 -6.85
N GLY A 75 8.75 -6.64 -6.76
CA GLY A 75 9.36 -5.68 -7.69
C GLY A 75 8.61 -5.53 -9.01
N ASN A 76 7.43 -6.14 -9.16
CA ASN A 76 6.56 -5.94 -10.32
C ASN A 76 5.53 -4.83 -10.06
N THR A 77 5.04 -4.24 -11.14
CA THR A 77 3.92 -3.29 -11.07
C THR A 77 2.63 -4.05 -11.38
N TYR A 78 1.58 -3.78 -10.61
CA TYR A 78 0.26 -4.36 -10.81
C TYR A 78 -0.80 -3.27 -10.86
N THR A 79 -1.88 -3.53 -11.58
CA THR A 79 -3.09 -2.70 -11.59
C THR A 79 -4.27 -3.54 -11.16
N ASP A 80 -4.86 -3.19 -10.01
CA ASP A 80 -6.16 -3.72 -9.59
C ASP A 80 -7.26 -2.93 -10.31
N ASN A 81 -8.24 -3.64 -10.86
CA ASN A 81 -9.32 -3.08 -11.67
C ASN A 81 -10.64 -3.28 -10.96
N TYR A 82 -11.49 -2.27 -11.03
CA TYR A 82 -12.80 -2.25 -10.40
C TYR A 82 -13.83 -1.71 -11.40
N ASN A 83 -15.00 -2.33 -11.45
CA ASN A 83 -16.16 -1.86 -12.22
C ASN A 83 -17.29 -1.53 -11.24
N ASN A 84 -17.73 -0.27 -11.22
CA ASN A 84 -18.72 0.25 -10.29
C ASN A 84 -18.40 -0.09 -8.82
N GLY A 85 -17.12 -0.03 -8.45
CA GLY A 85 -16.66 -0.35 -7.10
C GLY A 85 -16.43 -1.84 -6.82
N THR A 86 -16.75 -2.73 -7.76
CA THR A 86 -16.54 -4.17 -7.62
C THR A 86 -15.20 -4.55 -8.21
N TYR A 87 -14.32 -5.18 -7.43
CA TYR A 87 -13.05 -5.70 -7.92
C TYR A 87 -13.31 -6.74 -9.02
N THR A 88 -12.59 -6.61 -10.14
CA THR A 88 -12.73 -7.52 -11.29
C THR A 88 -11.48 -8.35 -11.52
N THR A 89 -10.31 -7.72 -11.53
CA THR A 89 -9.04 -8.42 -11.80
C THR A 89 -7.84 -7.57 -11.41
N THR A 90 -6.73 -8.24 -11.11
CA THR A 90 -5.39 -7.63 -11.01
C THR A 90 -4.60 -8.03 -12.24
N ASN A 91 -4.03 -7.04 -12.91
CA ASN A 91 -3.17 -7.25 -14.09
C ASN A 91 -1.74 -6.82 -13.74
N GLN A 92 -0.76 -7.68 -14.02
CA GLN A 92 0.64 -7.25 -13.98
C GLN A 92 0.91 -6.27 -15.12
N VAL A 93 1.42 -5.09 -14.77
CA VAL A 93 1.93 -4.10 -15.72
C VAL A 93 3.41 -4.41 -15.95
N GLY A 94 3.67 -5.45 -16.75
CA GLY A 94 4.99 -5.71 -17.31
C GLY A 94 5.17 -5.01 -18.67
N PRO A 95 6.40 -4.94 -19.21
CA PRO A 95 6.53 -4.90 -20.66
C PRO A 95 5.78 -6.12 -21.21
N ARG A 96 4.71 -5.91 -21.98
CA ARG A 96 4.06 -7.00 -22.72
C ARG A 96 5.17 -7.70 -23.52
N PRO A 97 5.42 -9.01 -23.35
CA PRO A 97 6.09 -9.75 -24.40
C PRO A 97 5.19 -9.60 -25.65
N GLN A 98 5.75 -9.05 -26.72
CA GLN A 98 5.13 -9.01 -28.03
C GLN A 98 4.98 -10.44 -28.56
#